data_AF-Q0AUX8-F1
#
_entry.id   AF-Q0AUX8-F1
#
_cell.length_a   1.000
_cell.length_b   1.000
_cell.length_c   1.000
_cell.angle_alpha   90.00
_cell.angle_beta   90.00
_cell.angle_gamma   90.00
#
_symmetry.space_group_name_H-M   'P 1'
#
loop_
_entity.id
_entity.type
_entity.pdbx_description
1 polymer ?
#
loop_
_entity_poly.entity_id
_entity_poly.type
_entity_poly.pdbx_seq_one_letter_code
_entity_poly.pdbx_strand_id
1 'polypeptide(L)'
;MADRIEFVKNYSDLSTNKGFQFEFYCDRCGSGYRTRFKPSITGTVTGVLDTAGSLLGGLFSSAADVSERVRSASWEKSHDDAFEDACNELKPDFIQCPRCSSWVCRQKCWNKKKGLCKECAPDLGVEMAAAQASKSVEEIWAHAAMAEEDKKLGLENWRENVRASCPECEAPLASNAKFCPECGAKLKAAQFCPSCGAKVNPGSKFCAECGEKF
;
A
#
# COMPACT_ATOMS: atom_id res chain seq x y z
N MET A 1 6.85 -0.23 43.40
CA MET A 1 7.33 -0.78 42.12
C MET A 1 6.96 0.24 41.08
N ALA A 2 7.88 0.74 40.26
CA ALA A 2 7.52 1.69 39.21
C ALA A 2 6.59 0.98 38.21
N ASP A 3 5.43 1.55 37.92
CA ASP A 3 4.56 1.08 36.85
C ASP A 3 5.33 1.18 35.54
N ARG A 4 5.53 0.02 34.90
CA ARG A 4 6.23 -0.07 33.62
C ARG A 4 5.20 -0.29 32.54
N ILE A 5 5.20 0.60 31.55
CA ILE A 5 4.37 0.45 30.37
C ILE A 5 5.12 -0.47 29.40
N GLU A 6 4.60 -1.68 29.20
CA GLU A 6 5.11 -2.60 28.18
C GLU A 6 4.72 -2.05 26.80
N PHE A 7 5.72 -1.64 26.02
CA PHE A 7 5.52 -1.19 24.65
C PHE A 7 5.93 -2.26 23.65
N VAL A 8 5.28 -2.25 22.50
CA VAL A 8 5.52 -3.17 21.39
C VAL A 8 5.95 -2.38 20.16
N LYS A 9 6.64 -3.00 19.20
CA LYS A 9 7.08 -2.29 17.97
C LYS A 9 5.93 -1.98 17.00
N ASN A 10 4.80 -2.67 17.14
CA ASN A 10 3.73 -2.72 16.15
C ASN A 10 2.62 -1.70 16.46
N TYR A 11 2.99 -0.47 16.79
CA TYR A 11 2.06 0.65 16.90
C TYR A 11 2.59 1.93 16.27
N SER A 12 1.68 2.84 15.93
CA SER A 12 1.96 4.20 15.51
C SER A 12 1.25 5.17 16.45
N ASP A 13 1.99 6.18 16.91
CA ASP A 13 1.45 7.26 17.72
C ASP A 13 0.99 8.41 16.80
N LEU A 14 -0.32 8.64 16.75
CA LEU A 14 -0.96 9.75 16.02
C LEU A 14 -1.36 10.89 16.98
N SER A 15 -0.82 10.90 18.20
CA SER A 15 -1.15 11.88 19.21
C SER A 15 -0.67 13.28 18.83
N THR A 16 -1.52 14.25 19.14
CA THR A 16 -1.27 15.68 18.93
C THR A 16 -1.37 16.42 20.26
N ASN A 17 -1.06 17.72 20.25
CA ASN A 17 -1.29 18.57 21.43
C ASN A 17 -2.77 18.67 21.83
N LYS A 18 -3.70 18.28 20.96
CA LYS A 18 -5.15 18.34 21.20
C LYS A 18 -5.72 17.02 21.74
N GLY A 19 -4.98 15.93 21.68
CA GLY A 19 -5.48 14.62 22.08
C GLY A 19 -4.66 13.46 21.56
N PHE A 20 -5.02 12.28 22.04
CA PHE A 20 -4.27 11.04 21.91
C PHE A 20 -4.99 10.08 20.99
N GLN A 21 -4.25 9.46 20.09
CA GLN A 21 -4.75 8.43 19.19
C GLN A 21 -3.60 7.49 18.80
N PHE A 22 -3.89 6.20 18.83
CA PHE A 22 -2.90 5.15 18.59
C PHE A 22 -3.44 4.16 17.56
N GLU A 23 -2.54 3.65 16.73
CA GLU A 23 -2.83 2.56 15.80
C GLU A 23 -1.96 1.36 16.12
N PHE A 24 -2.53 0.16 16.17
CA PHE A 24 -1.80 -1.07 16.41
C PHE A 24 -1.95 -2.00 15.22
N TYR A 25 -0.87 -2.65 14.79
CA TYR A 25 -0.85 -3.47 13.57
C TYR A 25 -0.44 -4.91 13.87
N CYS A 26 -0.89 -5.85 13.05
CA CYS A 26 -0.42 -7.23 13.07
C CYS A 26 0.91 -7.33 12.31
N ASP A 27 1.94 -7.90 12.94
CA ASP A 27 3.26 -8.08 12.31
C ASP A 27 3.22 -8.95 11.04
N ARG A 28 2.22 -9.83 10.89
CA ARG A 28 2.10 -10.75 9.75
C ARG A 28 1.29 -10.20 8.57
N CYS A 29 0.14 -9.57 8.84
CA CYS A 29 -0.79 -9.17 7.76
C CYS A 29 -0.94 -7.66 7.61
N GLY A 30 -0.29 -6.85 8.45
CA GLY A 30 -0.37 -5.39 8.41
C GLY A 30 -1.73 -4.80 8.83
N SER A 31 -2.80 -5.61 8.91
CA SER A 31 -4.10 -5.16 9.40
C SER A 31 -3.97 -4.71 10.86
N GLY A 32 -4.63 -3.62 11.19
CA GLY A 32 -4.57 -3.03 12.51
C GLY A 32 -5.90 -2.48 13.00
N TYR A 33 -5.89 -1.99 14.24
CA TYR A 33 -6.99 -1.29 14.87
C TYR A 33 -6.52 0.10 15.29
N ARG A 34 -7.40 1.08 15.11
CA ARG A 34 -7.19 2.47 15.54
C ARG A 34 -8.05 2.74 16.75
N THR A 35 -7.46 3.29 17.81
CA THR A 35 -8.23 3.71 18.98
C THR A 35 -9.00 4.99 18.71
N ARG A 36 -10.10 5.17 19.44
CA ARG A 36 -10.88 6.41 19.37
C ARG A 36 -10.02 7.56 19.87
N PHE A 37 -10.18 8.72 19.23
CA PHE A 37 -9.48 9.93 19.64
C PHE A 37 -9.90 10.35 21.05
N LYS A 38 -8.94 10.42 21.98
CA LYS A 38 -9.16 10.93 23.35
C LYS A 38 -8.66 12.37 23.44
N PRO A 39 -9.51 13.38 23.70
CA PRO A 39 -9.07 14.76 23.79
C PRO A 39 -8.15 14.95 25.01
N SER A 40 -7.05 15.68 24.82
CA SER A 40 -6.13 16.06 25.90
C SER A 40 -6.58 17.40 26.48
N ILE A 41 -7.14 17.34 27.68
CA ILE A 41 -7.69 18.52 28.38
C ILE A 41 -6.56 19.47 28.83
N THR A 42 -5.33 18.97 28.87
CA THR A 42 -4.14 19.67 29.36
C THR A 42 -3.63 20.77 28.42
N GLY A 43 -4.04 20.76 27.14
CA GLY A 43 -3.59 21.76 26.14
C GLY A 43 -4.48 22.99 25.97
N THR A 44 -5.64 23.04 26.63
CA THR A 44 -6.64 24.12 26.40
C THR A 44 -6.80 25.06 27.60
N VAL A 45 -6.05 24.83 28.70
CA VAL A 45 -6.12 25.66 29.92
C VAL A 45 -4.79 26.40 30.17
N THR A 46 -4.33 27.15 29.17
CA THR A 46 -3.42 28.29 29.38
C THR A 46 -3.91 29.56 28.68
N GLY A 47 -5.09 29.52 28.06
CA GLY A 47 -5.69 30.68 27.38
C GLY A 47 -6.68 31.48 28.23
N VAL A 48 -6.99 31.06 29.47
CA VAL A 48 -7.99 31.76 30.31
C VAL A 48 -7.53 31.77 31.77
N LEU A 49 -6.50 32.57 32.05
CA LEU A 49 -6.17 32.96 33.43
C LEU A 49 -5.44 34.31 33.51
N ASP A 50 -5.79 35.26 32.63
CA ASP A 50 -5.38 36.67 32.78
C ASP A 50 -6.55 37.64 32.52
N THR A 51 -7.71 37.33 33.09
CA THR A 51 -8.81 38.29 33.25
C THR A 51 -9.03 38.60 34.73
N ALA A 52 -7.95 39.00 35.42
CA ALA A 52 -7.89 39.84 36.63
C ALA A 52 -6.45 39.79 37.19
N GLY A 53 -5.70 40.86 37.44
CA GLY A 53 -5.95 42.28 37.32
C GLY A 53 -4.63 43.04 37.17
N SER A 54 -4.74 44.23 36.60
CA SER A 54 -3.72 45.27 36.48
C SER A 54 -2.85 45.43 37.73
N LEU A 55 -1.63 44.86 37.79
CA LEU A 55 -0.63 45.24 38.82
C LEU A 55 0.82 44.71 38.64
N LEU A 56 1.28 44.32 37.45
CA LEU A 56 2.70 44.09 37.16
C LEU A 56 2.94 44.58 35.72
N GLY A 57 3.36 45.83 35.49
CA GLY A 57 4.68 46.31 35.86
C GLY A 57 5.66 45.82 34.80
N GLY A 58 5.76 46.54 33.69
CA GLY A 58 6.29 46.03 32.42
C GLY A 58 7.71 45.51 32.49
N LEU A 59 7.89 44.26 32.05
CA LEU A 59 9.18 43.71 31.63
C LEU A 59 9.02 42.34 30.93
N PHE A 60 8.23 42.19 29.87
CA PHE A 60 8.32 40.96 29.03
C PHE A 60 7.86 41.23 27.59
N SER A 61 8.68 41.98 26.84
CA SER A 61 8.59 42.09 25.39
C SER A 61 9.67 41.23 24.74
N SER A 62 9.55 39.90 24.82
CA SER A 62 10.27 38.95 23.97
C SER A 62 9.76 37.53 24.24
N ALA A 63 8.85 37.04 23.38
CA ALA A 63 8.70 35.64 22.96
C ALA A 63 7.33 35.44 22.29
N ALA A 64 7.10 36.12 21.17
CA ALA A 64 6.23 35.58 20.14
C ALA A 64 7.12 34.63 19.32
N ASP A 65 6.60 33.45 19.02
CA ASP A 65 7.25 32.36 18.26
C ASP A 65 8.15 31.39 19.05
N VAL A 66 7.64 30.80 20.15
CA VAL A 66 8.10 29.46 20.55
C VAL A 66 7.23 28.43 19.81
N SER A 67 7.64 28.16 18.58
CA SER A 67 7.06 27.14 17.72
C SER A 67 7.92 25.87 17.70
N GLU A 68 8.25 25.27 18.85
CA GLU A 68 8.71 23.87 18.84
C GLU A 68 8.48 23.15 20.17
N ARG A 69 7.46 22.28 20.17
CA ARG A 69 7.33 21.02 20.91
C ARG A 69 8.10 20.90 22.24
N VAL A 70 7.59 21.53 23.28
CA VAL A 70 7.80 21.05 24.66
C VAL A 70 6.47 20.49 25.14
N ARG A 71 6.36 19.16 25.16
CA ARG A 71 5.24 18.48 25.83
C ARG A 71 5.39 18.73 27.33
N SER A 72 4.33 19.19 27.99
CA SER A 72 4.37 19.40 29.44
C SER A 72 4.40 18.05 30.16
N ALA A 73 4.96 18.00 31.37
CA ALA A 73 4.93 16.77 32.18
C ALA A 73 3.50 16.24 32.40
N SER A 74 2.51 17.13 32.43
CA SER A 74 1.09 16.74 32.51
C SER A 74 0.57 16.15 31.21
N TRP A 75 1.01 16.64 30.05
CA TRP A 75 0.68 16.03 28.76
C TRP A 75 1.27 14.63 28.67
N GLU A 76 2.53 14.46 29.09
CA GLU A 76 3.24 13.18 29.02
C GLU A 76 2.60 12.13 29.92
N LYS A 77 2.25 12.51 31.16
CA LYS A 77 1.46 11.64 32.04
C LYS A 77 0.10 11.25 31.44
N SER A 78 -0.62 12.22 30.86
CA SER A 78 -1.94 11.94 30.26
C SER A 78 -1.83 11.09 28.99
N HIS A 79 -0.72 11.20 28.28
CA HIS A 79 -0.41 10.39 27.10
C HIS A 79 -0.13 8.94 27.52
N ASP A 80 0.70 8.75 28.54
CA ASP A 80 1.02 7.44 29.12
C ASP A 80 -0.27 6.72 29.60
N ASP A 81 -1.13 7.41 30.34
CA ASP A 81 -2.42 6.88 30.80
C ASP A 81 -3.32 6.51 29.59
N ALA A 82 -3.35 7.35 28.55
CA ALA A 82 -4.13 7.09 27.35
C ALA A 82 -3.59 5.91 26.53
N PHE A 83 -2.26 5.71 26.53
CA PHE A 83 -1.60 4.60 25.86
C PHE A 83 -1.84 3.28 26.60
N GLU A 84 -1.78 3.28 27.93
CA GLU A 84 -2.10 2.10 28.74
C GLU A 84 -3.54 1.64 28.50
N ASP A 85 -4.51 2.57 28.51
CA ASP A 85 -5.90 2.29 28.19
C ASP A 85 -6.05 1.69 26.78
N ALA A 86 -5.36 2.26 25.79
CA ALA A 86 -5.38 1.79 24.41
C ALA A 86 -4.83 0.36 24.27
N CYS A 87 -3.73 0.07 24.97
CA CYS A 87 -3.16 -1.27 25.04
C CYS A 87 -4.14 -2.25 25.68
N ASN A 88 -4.80 -1.87 26.77
CA ASN A 88 -5.78 -2.72 27.47
C ASN A 88 -7.01 -3.02 26.62
N GLU A 89 -7.51 -2.03 25.86
CA GLU A 89 -8.64 -2.20 24.94
C GLU A 89 -8.33 -3.22 23.83
N LEU A 90 -7.11 -3.19 23.27
CA LEU A 90 -6.74 -3.98 22.08
C LEU A 90 -5.99 -5.29 22.39
N LYS A 91 -5.51 -5.47 23.63
CA LYS A 91 -4.89 -6.72 24.11
C LYS A 91 -5.67 -8.01 23.75
N PRO A 92 -7.02 -8.07 23.82
CA PRO A 92 -7.74 -9.30 23.46
C PRO A 92 -7.65 -9.67 21.98
N ASP A 93 -7.42 -8.73 21.07
CA ASP A 93 -7.40 -9.00 19.62
C ASP A 93 -6.04 -9.50 19.12
N PHE A 94 -4.98 -9.27 19.89
CA PHE A 94 -3.63 -9.68 19.57
C PHE A 94 -3.12 -10.78 20.49
N ILE A 95 -2.14 -11.54 19.99
CA ILE A 95 -1.44 -12.57 20.74
C ILE A 95 0.03 -12.62 20.29
N GLN A 96 0.92 -12.78 21.25
CA GLN A 96 2.34 -12.96 20.99
C GLN A 96 2.64 -14.42 20.70
N CYS A 97 3.38 -14.69 19.63
CA CYS A 97 3.82 -16.03 19.30
C CYS A 97 4.99 -16.45 20.21
N PRO A 98 4.92 -17.60 20.92
CA PRO A 98 6.00 -18.05 21.80
C PRO A 98 7.28 -18.46 21.04
N ARG A 99 7.18 -18.72 19.73
CA ARG A 99 8.34 -19.11 18.90
C ARG A 99 9.11 -17.93 18.34
N CYS A 100 8.42 -16.97 17.72
CA CYS A 100 9.05 -15.85 17.03
C CYS A 100 8.88 -14.50 17.77
N SER A 101 8.16 -14.48 18.89
CA SER A 101 7.87 -13.29 19.69
C SER A 101 7.12 -12.16 18.97
N SER A 102 6.67 -12.39 17.73
CA SER A 102 5.86 -11.45 16.94
C SER A 102 4.43 -11.35 17.49
N TRP A 103 3.87 -10.15 17.43
CA TRP A 103 2.48 -9.89 17.79
C TRP A 103 1.58 -10.02 16.57
N VAL A 104 0.65 -10.97 16.63
CA VAL A 104 -0.25 -11.26 15.51
C VAL A 104 -1.72 -11.18 15.91
N CYS A 105 -2.58 -10.88 14.94
CA CYS A 105 -4.02 -10.84 15.17
C CYS A 105 -4.58 -12.26 15.39
N ARG A 106 -5.42 -12.42 16.42
CA ARG A 106 -6.03 -13.71 16.79
C ARG A 106 -7.00 -14.24 15.75
N GLN A 107 -7.70 -13.35 15.04
CA GLN A 107 -8.73 -13.74 14.10
C GLN A 107 -8.17 -14.42 12.84
N LYS A 108 -7.13 -13.84 12.23
CA LYS A 108 -6.64 -14.28 10.92
C LYS A 108 -5.26 -14.94 10.95
N CYS A 109 -4.35 -14.47 11.80
CA CYS A 109 -2.92 -14.83 11.75
C CYS A 109 -2.49 -15.83 12.82
N TRP A 110 -3.38 -16.20 13.73
CA TRP A 110 -3.11 -17.21 14.77
C TRP A 110 -3.60 -18.59 14.35
N ASN A 111 -2.76 -19.61 14.50
CA ASN A 111 -3.13 -21.00 14.34
C ASN A 111 -3.58 -21.56 15.69
N LYS A 112 -4.90 -21.60 15.93
CA LYS A 112 -5.49 -22.08 17.18
C LYS A 112 -5.16 -23.56 17.48
N LYS A 113 -4.99 -24.40 16.45
CA LYS A 113 -4.71 -25.84 16.63
C LYS A 113 -3.29 -26.10 17.11
N LYS A 114 -2.33 -25.27 16.69
CA LYS A 114 -0.90 -25.43 17.01
C LYS A 114 -0.41 -24.45 18.07
N GLY A 115 -1.19 -23.43 18.44
CA GLY A 115 -0.80 -22.43 19.43
C GLY A 115 0.37 -21.56 18.97
N LEU A 116 0.48 -21.31 17.67
CA LEU A 116 1.57 -20.57 17.03
C LEU A 116 1.02 -19.61 15.97
N CYS A 117 1.79 -18.59 15.59
CA CYS A 117 1.43 -17.77 14.43
C CYS A 117 1.49 -18.58 13.14
N LYS A 118 0.71 -18.19 12.14
CA LYS A 118 0.64 -18.88 10.83
C LYS A 118 1.93 -18.77 10.00
N GLU A 119 2.88 -17.94 10.41
CA GLU A 119 4.22 -17.92 9.82
C GLU A 119 5.08 -19.04 10.39
N CYS A 120 4.97 -19.32 11.69
CA CYS A 120 5.66 -20.42 12.35
C CYS A 120 4.99 -21.78 12.17
N ALA A 121 3.67 -21.80 12.06
CA ALA A 121 2.84 -22.99 11.89
C ALA A 121 1.68 -22.66 10.93
N PRO A 122 1.93 -22.63 9.61
CA PRO A 122 0.90 -22.32 8.63
C PRO A 122 -0.22 -23.36 8.61
N ASP A 123 -1.36 -22.96 8.07
CA ASP A 123 -2.46 -23.89 7.82
C ASP A 123 -2.11 -24.74 6.59
N LEU A 124 -1.72 -25.99 6.82
CA LEU A 124 -1.22 -26.89 5.77
C LEU A 124 -2.16 -26.99 4.55
N GLY A 125 -3.48 -26.98 4.76
CA GLY A 125 -4.44 -27.01 3.65
C GLY A 125 -4.36 -25.77 2.74
N VAL A 126 -4.12 -24.59 3.32
CA VAL A 126 -3.95 -23.35 2.55
C VAL A 126 -2.64 -23.37 1.79
N GLU A 127 -1.55 -23.80 2.44
CA GLU A 127 -0.23 -23.91 1.81
C GLU A 127 -0.20 -24.95 0.69
N MET A 128 -0.86 -26.10 0.88
CA MET A 128 -0.98 -27.13 -0.16
C MET A 128 -1.74 -26.62 -1.38
N ALA A 129 -2.86 -25.94 -1.17
CA ALA A 129 -3.64 -25.34 -2.27
C ALA A 129 -2.84 -24.26 -3.01
N ALA A 130 -2.14 -23.39 -2.27
CA ALA A 130 -1.26 -22.38 -2.85
C ALA A 130 -0.11 -23.02 -3.65
N ALA A 131 0.55 -24.04 -3.09
CA ALA A 131 1.65 -24.74 -3.75
C ALA A 131 1.19 -25.46 -5.04
N GLN A 132 0.02 -26.11 -5.01
CA GLN A 132 -0.58 -26.71 -6.20
C GLN A 132 -0.85 -25.66 -7.28
N ALA A 133 -1.49 -24.53 -6.92
CA ALA A 133 -1.76 -23.45 -7.87
C ALA A 133 -0.46 -22.86 -8.45
N SER A 134 0.56 -22.62 -7.62
CA SER A 134 1.87 -22.14 -8.09
C SER A 134 2.51 -23.12 -9.09
N LYS A 135 2.43 -24.43 -8.83
CA LYS A 135 2.94 -25.45 -9.73
C LYS A 135 2.15 -25.53 -11.03
N SER A 136 0.82 -25.47 -10.97
CA SER A 136 -0.01 -25.41 -12.18
C SER A 136 0.31 -24.18 -13.04
N VAL A 137 0.54 -23.02 -12.42
CA VAL A 137 0.97 -21.81 -13.14
C VAL A 137 2.35 -22.03 -13.78
N GLU A 138 3.32 -22.55 -13.03
CA GLU A 138 4.66 -22.88 -13.54
C GLU A 138 4.60 -23.84 -14.74
N GLU A 139 3.79 -24.90 -14.65
CA GLU A 139 3.56 -25.84 -15.75
C GLU A 139 2.90 -25.16 -16.96
N ILE A 140 1.90 -24.31 -16.75
CA ILE A 140 1.29 -23.53 -17.83
C ILE A 140 2.34 -22.68 -18.54
N TRP A 141 3.20 -21.97 -17.81
CA TRP A 141 4.26 -21.16 -18.42
C TRP A 141 5.33 -22.01 -19.13
N ALA A 142 5.69 -23.17 -18.56
CA ALA A 142 6.64 -24.10 -19.15
C ALA A 142 6.12 -24.71 -20.45
N HIS A 143 4.84 -25.07 -20.50
CA HIS A 143 4.17 -25.62 -21.67
C HIS A 143 3.66 -24.56 -22.66
N ALA A 144 3.54 -23.30 -22.23
CA ALA A 144 3.32 -22.14 -23.08
C ALA A 144 4.59 -21.71 -23.85
N ALA A 145 5.72 -22.41 -23.67
CA ALA A 145 6.84 -22.30 -24.60
C ALA A 145 6.34 -22.64 -26.01
N MET A 146 6.28 -21.59 -26.85
CA MET A 146 5.75 -21.56 -28.22
C MET A 146 5.87 -22.90 -28.94
N ALA A 147 4.75 -23.39 -29.50
CA ALA A 147 4.76 -24.51 -30.43
C ALA A 147 5.83 -24.28 -31.51
N GLU A 148 6.41 -25.34 -32.06
CA GLU A 148 7.49 -25.19 -33.06
C GLU A 148 7.07 -24.33 -34.27
N GLU A 149 5.76 -24.27 -34.54
CA GLU A 149 5.15 -23.40 -35.54
C GLU A 149 5.13 -21.92 -35.15
N ASP A 150 4.95 -21.62 -33.86
CA ASP A 150 4.95 -20.28 -33.28
C ASP A 150 6.38 -19.69 -33.16
N LYS A 151 7.42 -20.54 -33.15
CA LYS A 151 8.84 -20.10 -33.26
C LYS A 151 9.16 -19.45 -34.61
N LYS A 152 8.30 -19.59 -35.63
CA LYS A 152 8.44 -18.90 -36.92
C LYS A 152 8.05 -17.42 -36.84
N LEU A 153 7.54 -16.94 -35.71
CA LEU A 153 7.43 -15.52 -35.43
C LEU A 153 8.83 -14.93 -35.20
N GLY A 154 9.54 -14.64 -36.29
CA GLY A 154 10.86 -14.01 -36.26
C GLY A 154 10.85 -12.65 -35.54
N LEU A 155 12.05 -12.11 -35.26
CA LEU A 155 12.26 -10.80 -34.61
C LEU A 155 11.42 -9.65 -35.19
N GLU A 156 11.00 -9.74 -36.45
CA GLU A 156 10.12 -8.78 -37.11
C GLU A 156 8.70 -8.75 -36.52
N ASN A 157 8.17 -9.89 -36.06
CA ASN A 157 6.84 -9.99 -35.43
C ASN A 157 6.81 -9.52 -33.97
N TRP A 158 7.95 -9.59 -33.26
CA TRP A 158 8.10 -9.05 -31.90
C TRP A 158 8.12 -7.52 -31.85
N ARG A 159 8.40 -6.85 -32.98
CA ARG A 159 8.35 -5.38 -33.10
C ARG A 159 6.94 -4.84 -33.28
N GLU A 160 5.96 -5.69 -33.62
CA GLU A 160 4.56 -5.29 -33.61
C GLU A 160 4.03 -5.36 -32.18
N ASN A 161 3.50 -4.25 -31.65
CA ASN A 161 2.89 -4.19 -30.31
C ASN A 161 1.67 -5.12 -30.21
N VAL A 162 1.89 -6.40 -29.91
CA VAL A 162 0.83 -7.37 -29.63
C VAL A 162 0.22 -7.00 -28.28
N ARG A 163 -1.08 -6.64 -28.29
CA ARG A 163 -1.84 -6.27 -27.09
C ARG A 163 -2.90 -7.32 -26.80
N ALA A 164 -3.05 -7.67 -25.53
CA ALA A 164 -4.02 -8.67 -25.08
C ALA A 164 -5.45 -8.13 -24.97
N SER A 165 -5.63 -6.80 -24.93
CA SER A 165 -6.93 -6.15 -24.77
C SER A 165 -7.06 -4.90 -25.66
N CYS A 166 -8.30 -4.61 -26.06
CA CYS A 166 -8.62 -3.41 -26.82
C CYS A 166 -8.48 -2.16 -25.94
N PRO A 167 -7.78 -1.09 -26.38
CA PRO A 167 -7.66 0.14 -25.60
C PRO A 167 -8.94 0.99 -25.54
N GLU A 168 -9.95 0.71 -26.38
CA GLU A 168 -11.20 1.48 -26.40
C GLU A 168 -12.36 0.79 -25.65
N CYS A 169 -12.45 -0.54 -25.71
CA CYS A 169 -13.55 -1.28 -25.11
C CYS A 169 -13.12 -2.36 -24.11
N GLU A 170 -11.81 -2.50 -23.86
CA GLU A 170 -11.21 -3.48 -22.93
C GLU A 170 -11.47 -4.96 -23.26
N ALA A 171 -12.19 -5.24 -24.35
CA ALA A 171 -12.46 -6.60 -24.78
C ALA A 171 -11.16 -7.40 -25.03
N PRO A 172 -11.12 -8.69 -24.64
CA PRO A 172 -9.98 -9.55 -24.89
C PRO A 172 -9.77 -9.73 -26.39
N LEU A 173 -8.52 -9.61 -26.83
CA LEU A 173 -8.16 -9.76 -28.23
C LEU A 173 -7.52 -11.13 -28.46
N ALA A 174 -8.04 -11.88 -29.43
CA ALA A 174 -7.29 -12.99 -29.99
C ALA A 174 -6.04 -12.44 -30.70
N SER A 175 -4.89 -13.08 -30.49
CA SER A 175 -3.55 -12.73 -30.99
C SER A 175 -3.47 -11.84 -32.25
N ASN A 176 -2.61 -10.82 -32.24
CA ASN A 176 -2.27 -9.91 -33.36
C ASN A 176 -3.47 -9.40 -34.21
N ALA A 177 -4.63 -9.16 -33.58
CA ALA A 177 -5.81 -8.60 -34.25
C ALA A 177 -5.56 -7.18 -34.79
N LYS A 178 -5.90 -6.92 -36.06
CA LYS A 178 -5.79 -5.59 -36.69
C LYS A 178 -6.89 -4.63 -36.25
N PHE A 179 -8.05 -5.18 -35.89
CA PHE A 179 -9.24 -4.47 -35.45
C PHE A 179 -9.86 -5.21 -34.27
N CYS A 180 -10.50 -4.49 -33.36
CA CYS A 180 -11.26 -5.10 -32.28
C CYS A 180 -12.54 -5.72 -32.85
N PRO A 181 -12.84 -7.01 -32.58
CA PRO A 181 -14.07 -7.65 -33.04
C PRO A 181 -15.33 -7.13 -32.33
N GLU A 182 -15.18 -6.57 -31.13
CA GLU A 182 -16.31 -6.05 -30.33
C GLU A 182 -16.65 -4.60 -30.70
N CYS A 183 -15.66 -3.70 -30.75
CA CYS A 183 -15.91 -2.27 -30.97
C CYS A 183 -15.44 -1.72 -32.32
N GLY A 184 -14.75 -2.52 -33.14
CA GLY A 184 -14.23 -2.08 -34.45
C GLY A 184 -13.00 -1.16 -34.40
N ALA A 185 -12.49 -0.83 -33.21
CA ALA A 185 -11.30 0.02 -33.04
C ALA A 185 -10.08 -0.53 -33.80
N LYS A 186 -9.34 0.35 -34.47
CA LYS A 186 -8.08 0.01 -35.16
C LYS A 186 -6.96 -0.17 -34.14
N LEU A 187 -6.44 -1.40 -34.05
CA LEU A 187 -5.45 -1.77 -33.04
C LEU A 187 -4.00 -1.61 -33.53
N LYS A 188 -3.79 -1.66 -34.86
CA LYS A 188 -2.51 -1.32 -35.48
C LYS A 188 -2.52 0.13 -35.94
N ALA A 189 -1.56 0.92 -35.45
CA ALA A 189 -1.37 2.30 -35.90
C ALA A 189 -1.04 2.32 -37.40
N ALA A 190 -1.68 3.23 -38.13
CA ALA A 190 -1.25 3.54 -39.48
C ALA A 190 0.16 4.14 -39.42
N GLN A 191 1.09 3.60 -40.22
CA GLN A 191 2.38 4.24 -40.40
C GLN A 191 2.18 5.46 -41.32
N PHE A 192 2.82 6.58 -40.99
CA PHE A 192 2.79 7.79 -41.81
C PHE A 192 4.22 8.06 -42.29
N CYS A 193 4.36 8.52 -43.54
CA CYS A 193 5.65 8.90 -44.08
C CYS A 193 6.18 10.12 -43.32
N PRO A 194 7.40 10.08 -42.77
CA PRO A 194 7.96 11.20 -42.02
C PRO A 194 8.20 12.45 -42.88
N SER A 195 8.39 12.29 -44.20
CA SER A 195 8.66 13.42 -45.10
C SER A 195 7.40 14.10 -45.65
N CYS A 196 6.36 13.34 -46.03
CA CYS A 196 5.18 13.91 -46.68
C CYS A 196 3.87 13.74 -45.89
N GLY A 197 3.90 13.01 -44.77
CA GLY A 197 2.71 12.74 -43.95
C GLY A 197 1.71 11.77 -44.59
N ALA A 198 1.98 11.26 -45.79
CA ALA A 198 1.09 10.30 -46.46
C ALA A 198 1.02 8.97 -45.69
N LYS A 199 -0.17 8.38 -45.66
CA LYS A 199 -0.38 7.08 -45.02
C LYS A 199 0.35 6.00 -45.80
N VAL A 200 1.23 5.26 -45.11
CA VAL A 200 2.05 4.20 -45.70
C VAL A 200 1.62 2.85 -45.16
N ASN A 201 1.70 1.83 -46.02
CA ASN A 201 1.32 0.48 -45.66
C ASN A 201 2.35 -0.11 -44.70
N PRO A 202 1.93 -0.88 -43.67
CA PRO A 202 2.86 -1.53 -42.77
C PRO A 202 3.84 -2.42 -43.56
N GLY A 203 5.13 -2.12 -43.49
CA GLY A 203 6.19 -2.86 -44.19
C GLY A 203 6.66 -2.28 -45.54
N SER A 204 6.13 -1.13 -45.99
CA SER A 204 6.64 -0.45 -47.19
C SER A 204 7.99 0.22 -46.92
N LYS A 205 9.03 -0.13 -47.68
CA LYS A 205 10.39 0.47 -47.58
C LYS A 205 10.52 1.84 -48.27
N PHE A 206 9.46 2.26 -48.99
CA PHE A 206 9.44 3.49 -49.79
C PHE A 206 8.03 4.09 -49.76
N CYS A 207 7.92 5.41 -49.82
CA CYS A 207 6.66 6.12 -49.93
C CYS A 207 6.16 6.09 -51.39
N ALA A 208 4.92 5.66 -51.61
CA ALA A 208 4.31 5.67 -52.94
C ALA A 208 4.00 7.08 -53.46
N GLU A 209 3.87 8.06 -52.57
CA GLU A 209 3.51 9.45 -52.91
C GLU A 209 4.72 10.35 -53.14
N CYS A 210 5.77 10.23 -52.31
CA CYS A 210 6.95 11.11 -52.40
C CYS A 210 8.25 10.39 -52.75
N GLY A 211 8.26 9.06 -52.87
CA GLY A 211 9.45 8.27 -53.20
C GLY A 211 10.50 8.15 -52.08
N GLU A 212 10.26 8.78 -50.92
CA GLU A 212 11.19 8.75 -49.78
C GLU A 212 11.32 7.34 -49.19
N LYS A 213 12.55 6.94 -48.83
CA LYS A 213 12.86 5.64 -48.25
C LYS A 213 12.85 5.71 -46.71
N PHE A 214 12.10 4.83 -46.05
CA PHE A 214 12.01 4.75 -44.57
C PHE A 214 11.92 3.30 -44.08
#